data_AF-A0A1Q8T208-F1
#
_entry.id   AF-A0A1Q8T208-F1
#
_cell.length_a   1.000
_cell.length_b   1.000
_cell.length_c   1.000
_cell.angle_alpha   90.00
_cell.angle_beta   90.00
_cell.angle_gamma   90.00
#
_symmetry.space_group_name_H-M   'P 1'
#
loop_
_entity.id
_entity.type
_entity.pdbx_description
1 polymer ?
#
loop_
_entity_poly.entity_id
_entity_poly.type
_entity_poly.pdbx_seq_one_letter_code
_entity_poly.pdbx_strand_id
1 'polypeptide(L)'
;MFLDNRQVAMDSVLEALADSLDYFQDNLDRLRPALRNALKPHYEERGVAMRELQQLVREHLDILPRDADVERDDYLWLWSRIKSFVGNDSAVLLGELLEQERVLMQALGNAFTHPLPEVLEPTLERCWKNCRALIREINKLQQRQR
;
A
#
# COMPACT_ATOMS: atom_id res chain seq x y z
N MET A 1 -1.34 3.81 27.96
CA MET A 1 -1.67 5.12 27.34
C MET A 1 -2.43 4.79 26.08
N PHE A 2 -3.72 5.10 26.01
CA PHE A 2 -4.49 4.89 24.78
C PHE A 2 -3.89 5.83 23.72
N LEU A 3 -3.46 5.29 22.58
CA LEU A 3 -3.02 6.10 21.45
C LEU A 3 -4.11 7.10 21.10
N ASP A 4 -3.74 8.34 20.80
CA ASP A 4 -4.66 9.31 20.22
C ASP A 4 -5.27 8.69 18.96
N ASN A 5 -6.59 8.80 18.77
CA ASN A 5 -7.28 8.23 17.60
C ASN A 5 -6.64 8.68 16.28
N ARG A 6 -6.06 9.89 16.25
CA ARG A 6 -5.28 10.40 15.11
C ARG A 6 -4.02 9.58 14.84
N GLN A 7 -3.30 9.23 15.91
CA GLN A 7 -2.10 8.41 15.82
C GLN A 7 -2.45 7.01 15.33
N VAL A 8 -3.53 6.40 15.84
CA VAL A 8 -4.00 5.09 15.37
C VAL A 8 -4.38 5.12 13.89
N ALA A 9 -5.09 6.16 13.45
CA ALA A 9 -5.49 6.29 12.06
C ALA A 9 -4.27 6.47 11.13
N MET A 10 -3.28 7.25 11.56
CA MET A 10 -2.04 7.43 10.80
C MET A 10 -1.14 6.20 10.81
N ASP A 11 -1.05 5.48 11.92
CA ASP A 11 -0.34 4.20 11.99
C ASP A 11 -0.95 3.19 11.01
N SER A 12 -2.28 3.12 10.95
CA SER A 12 -2.99 2.25 9.99
C SER A 12 -2.66 2.60 8.52
N VAL A 13 -2.49 3.89 8.20
CA VAL A 13 -2.09 4.33 6.86
C VAL A 13 -0.65 3.94 6.56
N LEU A 14 0.25 4.13 7.53
CA LEU A 14 1.68 3.81 7.38
C LEU A 14 1.90 2.29 7.26
N GLU A 15 1.17 1.49 8.04
CA GLU A 15 1.15 0.02 7.95
C GLU A 15 0.68 -0.42 6.56
N ALA A 16 -0.48 0.06 6.10
CA ALA A 16 -0.99 -0.30 4.77
C ALA A 16 -0.08 0.16 3.61
N LEU A 17 0.67 1.26 3.78
CA LEU A 17 1.68 1.72 2.80
C LEU A 17 2.90 0.79 2.77
N ALA A 18 3.41 0.41 3.94
CA ALA A 18 4.54 -0.50 4.09
C ALA A 18 4.21 -1.87 3.50
N ASP A 19 3.14 -2.50 3.98
CA ASP A 19 2.65 -3.81 3.52
C ASP A 19 2.49 -3.83 2.00
N SER A 20 1.98 -2.74 1.42
CA SER A 20 1.80 -2.64 -0.03
C SER A 20 3.11 -2.58 -0.81
N LEU A 21 4.11 -1.85 -0.31
CA LEU A 21 5.44 -1.74 -0.92
C LEU A 21 6.21 -3.06 -0.81
N ASP A 22 6.21 -3.65 0.37
CA ASP A 22 6.90 -4.91 0.65
C ASP A 22 6.28 -6.04 -0.17
N TYR A 23 4.95 -6.14 -0.17
CA TYR A 23 4.25 -7.11 -1.00
C TYR A 23 4.57 -6.95 -2.49
N PHE A 24 4.67 -5.73 -3.02
CA PHE A 24 5.07 -5.54 -4.43
C PHE A 24 6.52 -5.97 -4.66
N GLN A 25 7.43 -5.62 -3.76
CA GLN A 25 8.85 -5.94 -3.84
C GLN A 25 9.09 -7.45 -3.82
N ASP A 26 8.45 -8.18 -2.90
CA ASP A 26 8.57 -9.64 -2.75
C ASP A 26 8.02 -10.43 -3.93
N ASN A 27 7.12 -9.81 -4.71
CA ASN A 27 6.48 -10.42 -5.85
C ASN A 27 7.01 -9.90 -7.20
N LEU A 28 8.06 -9.06 -7.22
CA LEU A 28 8.63 -8.48 -8.44
C LEU A 28 9.04 -9.51 -9.48
N ASP A 29 9.63 -10.63 -9.03
CA ASP A 29 10.12 -11.69 -9.92
C ASP A 29 9.00 -12.58 -10.46
N ARG A 30 7.84 -12.59 -9.78
CA ARG A 30 6.64 -13.30 -10.24
C ARG A 30 5.85 -12.49 -11.27
N LEU A 31 6.04 -11.17 -11.31
CA LEU A 31 5.39 -10.31 -12.29
C LEU A 31 6.09 -10.38 -13.66
N ARG A 32 5.28 -10.58 -14.72
CA ARG A 32 5.77 -10.47 -16.09
C ARG A 32 6.37 -9.08 -16.34
N PRO A 33 7.43 -8.94 -17.16
CA PRO A 33 8.11 -7.66 -17.37
C PRO A 33 7.18 -6.51 -17.76
N ALA A 34 6.17 -6.75 -18.60
CA ALA A 34 5.21 -5.74 -19.01
C ALA A 34 4.35 -5.21 -17.84
N LEU A 35 3.93 -6.09 -16.92
CA LEU A 35 3.14 -5.70 -15.75
C LEU A 35 4.03 -4.93 -14.77
N ARG A 36 5.21 -5.47 -14.48
CA ARG A 36 6.19 -4.84 -13.60
C ARG A 36 6.51 -3.42 -14.06
N ASN A 37 6.78 -3.23 -15.36
CA ASN A 37 7.12 -1.90 -15.90
C ASN A 37 5.95 -0.91 -15.83
N ALA A 38 4.70 -1.39 -15.95
CA ALA A 38 3.52 -0.54 -15.81
C ALA A 38 3.25 -0.14 -14.35
N LEU A 39 3.49 -1.05 -13.40
CA LEU A 39 3.19 -0.84 -11.99
C LEU A 39 4.30 -0.10 -11.25
N LYS A 40 5.57 -0.33 -11.60
CA LYS A 40 6.75 0.19 -10.90
C LYS A 40 6.72 1.71 -10.63
N PRO A 41 6.35 2.58 -11.58
CA PRO A 41 6.30 4.03 -11.32
C PRO A 41 5.33 4.42 -10.20
N HIS A 42 4.23 3.67 -10.02
CA HIS A 42 3.28 3.92 -8.95
C HIS A 42 3.86 3.60 -7.56
N TYR A 43 4.61 2.51 -7.46
CA TYR A 43 5.26 2.09 -6.22
C TYR A 43 6.49 2.95 -5.88
N GLU A 44 7.23 3.44 -6.87
CA GLU A 44 8.31 4.40 -6.65
C GLU A 44 7.77 5.71 -6.05
N GLU A 45 6.70 6.27 -6.63
CA GLU A 45 6.04 7.45 -6.08
C GLU A 45 5.46 7.20 -4.68
N ARG A 46 4.90 6.01 -4.44
CA ARG A 46 4.40 5.60 -3.12
C ARG A 46 5.53 5.58 -2.08
N GLY A 47 6.69 5.03 -2.41
CA GLY A 47 7.85 5.01 -1.51
C GLY A 47 8.41 6.40 -1.20
N VAL A 48 8.26 7.36 -2.12
CA VAL A 48 8.56 8.78 -1.83
C VAL A 48 7.52 9.36 -0.86
N ALA A 49 6.23 9.17 -1.14
CA ALA A 49 5.15 9.66 -0.28
C ALA A 49 5.16 9.07 1.12
N MET A 50 5.45 7.77 1.27
CA MET A 50 5.57 7.12 2.57
C MET A 50 6.70 7.72 3.42
N ARG A 51 7.88 7.93 2.84
CA ARG A 51 9.01 8.53 3.58
C ARG A 51 8.72 9.96 4.04
N GLU A 52 8.09 10.75 3.18
CA GLU A 52 7.65 12.10 3.52
C GLU A 52 6.61 12.06 4.65
N LEU A 53 5.64 11.14 4.57
CA LEU A 53 4.61 10.99 5.58
C LEU A 53 5.18 10.52 6.92
N GLN A 54 6.12 9.57 6.92
CA GLN A 54 6.82 9.13 8.13
C GLN A 54 7.54 10.29 8.84
N GLN A 55 8.19 11.17 8.07
CA GLN A 55 8.86 12.34 8.64
C GLN A 55 7.84 13.30 9.27
N LEU A 56 6.78 13.66 8.55
CA LEU A 56 5.74 14.57 9.04
C LEU A 56 5.02 14.02 10.28
N VAL A 57 4.69 12.72 10.27
CA VAL A 57 4.01 12.08 11.39
C VAL A 57 4.91 12.02 12.63
N ARG A 58 6.21 11.77 12.46
CA ARG A 58 7.17 11.84 13.56
C ARG A 58 7.26 13.25 14.15
N GLU A 59 7.25 14.28 13.31
CA GLU A 59 7.36 15.68 13.73
C GLU A 59 6.08 16.24 14.37
N HIS A 60 4.91 15.81 13.90
CA HIS A 60 3.63 16.44 14.25
C HIS A 60 2.69 15.56 15.09
N LEU A 61 2.94 14.26 15.16
CA LEU A 61 2.10 13.30 15.89
C LEU A 61 2.89 12.41 16.84
N ASP A 62 4.21 12.62 16.99
CA ASP A 62 5.09 11.85 17.87
C ASP A 62 4.99 10.32 17.69
N ILE A 63 4.63 9.85 16.49
CA ILE A 63 4.58 8.41 16.19
C ILE A 63 6.00 7.93 15.91
N LEU A 64 6.39 6.86 16.60
CA LEU A 64 7.64 6.16 16.33
C LEU A 64 7.46 5.20 15.15
N PRO A 65 8.48 5.01 14.30
CA PRO A 65 8.46 3.97 13.27
C PRO A 65 8.15 2.62 13.92
N ARG A 66 7.19 1.91 13.35
CA ARG A 66 6.87 0.54 13.76
C ARG A 66 7.88 -0.41 13.14
N ASP A 67 8.32 -1.41 13.91
CA ASP A 67 9.15 -2.49 13.39
C ASP A 67 8.34 -3.33 12.39
N ALA A 68 9.00 -3.84 11.34
CA ALA A 68 8.38 -4.72 10.36
C ALA A 68 7.84 -5.99 11.04
N ASP A 69 6.60 -6.36 10.76
CA ASP A 69 5.98 -7.60 11.26
C ASP A 69 6.35 -8.77 10.34
N VAL A 70 7.61 -9.21 10.45
CA VAL A 70 8.23 -10.22 9.57
C VAL A 70 7.40 -11.51 9.50
N GLU A 71 6.72 -11.90 10.59
CA GLU A 71 5.92 -13.12 10.61
C GLU A 71 4.69 -13.00 9.70
N ARG A 72 4.01 -11.86 9.70
CA ARG A 72 2.82 -11.64 8.84
C ARG A 72 3.18 -11.70 7.36
N ASP A 73 4.31 -11.10 6.99
CA ASP A 73 4.75 -11.00 5.59
C ASP A 73 5.03 -12.38 4.98
N ASP A 74 5.70 -13.26 5.74
CA ASP A 74 5.96 -14.65 5.35
C ASP A 74 4.66 -15.43 5.06
N TYR A 75 3.62 -15.25 5.88
CA TYR A 75 2.33 -15.90 5.66
C TYR A 75 1.61 -15.37 4.41
N LEU A 76 1.63 -14.06 4.18
CA LEU A 76 0.98 -13.45 3.02
C LEU A 76 1.66 -13.89 1.72
N TRP A 77 2.99 -13.94 1.70
CA TRP A 77 3.75 -14.45 0.56
C TRP A 77 3.44 -15.93 0.29
N LEU A 78 3.48 -16.78 1.32
CA LEU A 78 3.20 -18.21 1.18
C LEU A 78 1.76 -18.45 0.68
N TRP A 79 0.80 -17.72 1.22
CA TRP A 79 -0.60 -17.84 0.82
C TRP A 79 -0.83 -17.43 -0.64
N SER A 80 -0.22 -16.32 -1.06
CA SER A 80 -0.21 -15.89 -2.47
C SER A 80 0.39 -16.98 -3.37
N ARG A 81 1.49 -17.59 -2.93
CA ARG A 81 2.15 -18.67 -3.68
C ARG A 81 1.25 -19.89 -3.81
N ILE A 82 0.54 -20.27 -2.75
CA ILE A 82 -0.41 -21.40 -2.78
C ILE A 82 -1.54 -21.14 -3.78
N LYS A 83 -2.14 -19.94 -3.79
CA LYS A 83 -3.20 -19.60 -4.77
C LYS A 83 -2.72 -19.67 -6.22
N SER A 84 -1.45 -19.34 -6.47
CA SER A 84 -0.88 -19.39 -7.82
C SER A 84 -0.84 -20.81 -8.41
N PHE A 85 -0.83 -21.86 -7.59
CA PHE A 85 -0.87 -23.24 -8.07
C PHE A 85 -2.24 -23.65 -8.63
N VAL A 86 -3.31 -22.94 -8.28
CA VAL A 86 -4.70 -23.27 -8.64
C VAL A 86 -5.28 -22.28 -9.66
N GLY A 87 -4.48 -21.32 -10.15
CA GLY A 87 -4.94 -20.27 -11.07
C GLY A 87 -3.82 -19.65 -11.91
N ASN A 88 -4.17 -18.62 -12.69
CA ASN A 88 -3.17 -17.83 -13.42
C ASN A 88 -2.46 -16.89 -12.44
N ASP A 89 -1.16 -17.13 -12.20
CA ASP A 89 -0.33 -16.39 -11.25
C ASP A 89 -0.41 -14.86 -11.43
N SER A 90 -0.39 -14.37 -12.68
CA SER A 90 -0.51 -12.93 -12.95
C SER A 90 -1.90 -12.37 -12.61
N ALA A 91 -2.96 -13.15 -12.81
CA ALA A 91 -4.33 -12.71 -12.48
C ALA A 91 -4.55 -12.72 -10.96
N VAL A 92 -3.98 -13.70 -10.25
CA VAL A 92 -3.98 -13.77 -8.78
C VAL A 92 -3.26 -12.55 -8.21
N LEU A 93 -2.02 -12.30 -8.64
CA LEU A 93 -1.23 -11.15 -8.17
C LEU A 93 -1.94 -9.82 -8.43
N LEU A 94 -2.49 -9.59 -9.63
CA LEU A 94 -3.24 -8.35 -9.89
C LEU A 94 -4.49 -8.21 -9.01
N GLY A 95 -5.14 -9.32 -8.65
CA GLY A 95 -6.25 -9.31 -7.71
C GLY A 95 -5.82 -8.96 -6.28
N GLU A 96 -4.71 -9.52 -5.82
CA GLU A 96 -4.15 -9.25 -4.49
C GLU A 96 -3.65 -7.80 -4.38
N LEU A 97 -2.96 -7.28 -5.41
CA LEU A 97 -2.56 -5.87 -5.47
C LEU A 97 -3.79 -4.94 -5.42
N LEU A 98 -4.88 -5.28 -6.12
CA LEU A 98 -6.12 -4.51 -6.06
C LEU A 98 -6.75 -4.50 -4.67
N GLU A 99 -6.66 -5.60 -3.93
CA GLU A 99 -7.16 -5.69 -2.55
C GLU A 99 -6.32 -4.83 -1.61
N GLN A 100 -4.99 -4.83 -1.75
CA GLN A 100 -4.10 -3.93 -1.01
C GLN A 100 -4.49 -2.45 -1.23
N GLU A 101 -4.81 -2.06 -2.46
CA GLU A 101 -5.28 -0.69 -2.73
C GLU A 101 -6.60 -0.36 -2.01
N ARG A 102 -7.51 -1.34 -1.84
CA ARG A 102 -8.76 -1.12 -1.10
C ARG A 102 -8.51 -0.93 0.39
N VAL A 103 -7.64 -1.75 0.97
CA VAL A 103 -7.23 -1.63 2.38
C VAL A 103 -6.59 -0.26 2.62
N LEU A 104 -5.65 0.15 1.78
CA LEU A 104 -5.01 1.46 1.89
C LEU A 104 -6.00 2.62 1.72
N MET A 105 -6.94 2.53 0.77
CA MET A 105 -8.00 3.54 0.63
C MET A 105 -8.93 3.61 1.84
N GLN A 106 -9.24 2.48 2.49
CA GLN A 106 -10.03 2.48 3.72
C GLN A 106 -9.25 3.14 4.86
N ALA A 107 -7.97 2.84 5.02
CA ALA A 107 -7.11 3.46 6.02
C ALA A 107 -7.00 4.98 5.81
N LEU A 108 -6.74 5.41 4.57
CA LEU A 108 -6.71 6.84 4.21
C LEU A 108 -8.07 7.51 4.47
N GLY A 109 -9.16 6.86 4.07
CA GLY A 109 -10.51 7.36 4.28
C GLY A 109 -10.81 7.57 5.77
N ASN A 110 -10.40 6.63 6.61
CA ASN A 110 -10.49 6.76 8.06
C ASN A 110 -9.63 7.93 8.57
N ALA A 111 -8.38 8.05 8.12
CA ALA A 111 -7.47 9.13 8.52
C ALA A 111 -8.06 10.53 8.23
N PHE A 112 -8.68 10.71 7.07
CA PHE A 112 -9.35 11.96 6.69
C PHE A 112 -10.57 12.33 7.54
N THR A 113 -11.10 11.42 8.37
CA THR A 113 -12.20 11.74 9.30
C THR A 113 -11.70 12.33 10.62
N HIS A 114 -10.39 12.31 10.87
CA HIS A 114 -9.78 12.82 12.08
C HIS A 114 -9.17 14.21 11.86
N PRO A 115 -9.08 15.05 12.92
CA PRO A 115 -8.47 16.37 12.83
C PRO A 115 -6.94 16.27 12.81
N LEU A 116 -6.40 15.87 11.65
CA LEU A 116 -4.97 15.75 11.39
C LEU A 116 -4.33 17.14 11.18
N PRO A 117 -3.04 17.30 11.51
CA PRO A 117 -2.26 18.47 11.12
C PRO A 117 -2.38 18.79 9.62
N GLU A 118 -2.70 20.04 9.27
CA GLU A 118 -2.89 20.48 7.86
C GLU A 118 -1.68 20.16 6.96
N VAL A 119 -0.49 20.15 7.54
CA VAL A 119 0.77 19.80 6.86
C VAL A 119 0.81 18.36 6.32
N LEU A 120 -0.01 17.44 6.85
CA LEU A 120 -0.09 16.05 6.39
C LEU A 120 -1.03 15.89 5.20
N GLU A 121 -2.02 16.78 5.05
CA GLU A 121 -3.09 16.63 4.06
C GLU A 121 -2.58 16.53 2.61
N PRO A 122 -1.61 17.36 2.15
CA PRO A 122 -1.11 17.27 0.77
C PRO A 122 -0.51 15.90 0.44
N THR A 123 0.23 15.32 1.39
CA THR A 123 0.88 14.01 1.22
C THR A 123 -0.15 12.88 1.26
N LEU A 124 -1.15 12.96 2.16
CA LEU A 124 -2.26 12.02 2.21
C LEU A 124 -3.11 12.06 0.93
N GLU A 125 -3.40 13.24 0.40
CA GLU A 125 -4.08 13.39 -0.89
C GLU A 125 -3.26 12.82 -2.04
N ARG A 126 -1.94 12.98 -2.01
CA ARG A 126 -1.03 12.40 -3.00
C ARG A 126 -1.09 10.88 -2.96
N CYS A 127 -1.07 10.28 -1.77
CA CYS A 127 -1.29 8.84 -1.58
C CYS A 127 -2.65 8.40 -2.15
N TRP A 128 -3.73 9.12 -1.84
CA TRP A 128 -5.07 8.82 -2.36
C TRP A 128 -5.13 8.88 -3.90
N LYS A 129 -4.55 9.92 -4.51
CA LYS A 129 -4.47 10.08 -5.97
C LYS A 129 -3.63 8.95 -6.59
N ASN A 130 -2.51 8.57 -5.96
CA ASN A 130 -1.68 7.44 -6.36
C ASN A 130 -2.47 6.12 -6.34
N CYS A 131 -3.19 5.80 -5.26
CA CYS A 131 -4.04 4.61 -5.16
C CYS A 131 -5.05 4.54 -6.30
N ARG A 132 -5.77 5.65 -6.55
CA ARG A 132 -6.76 5.69 -7.64
C ARG A 132 -6.12 5.49 -9.00
N ALA A 133 -4.91 6.01 -9.23
CA ALA A 133 -4.18 5.81 -10.47
C ALA A 133 -3.76 4.34 -10.63
N LEU A 134 -3.23 3.73 -9.57
CA LEU A 134 -2.79 2.33 -9.56
C LEU A 134 -3.96 1.36 -9.76
N ILE A 135 -5.09 1.58 -9.07
CA ILE A 135 -6.34 0.81 -9.29
C ILE A 135 -6.76 0.87 -10.77
N ARG A 136 -6.74 2.05 -11.39
CA ARG A 136 -7.10 2.19 -12.81
C ARG A 136 -6.14 1.40 -13.70
N GLU A 137 -4.85 1.44 -13.40
CA GLU A 137 -3.85 0.71 -14.18
C GLU A 137 -4.01 -0.81 -14.02
N ILE A 138 -4.17 -1.30 -12.80
CA ILE A 138 -4.44 -2.72 -12.51
C ILE A 138 -5.69 -3.20 -13.28
N ASN A 139 -6.78 -2.45 -13.25
CA ASN A 139 -8.01 -2.81 -13.97
C ASN A 139 -7.79 -2.89 -15.50
N LYS A 140 -7.03 -1.95 -16.09
CA LYS A 140 -6.67 -2.03 -17.52
C LYS A 140 -5.84 -3.27 -17.82
N LEU A 141 -4.87 -3.60 -16.96
CA LEU A 141 -4.03 -4.78 -17.12
C LEU A 141 -4.84 -6.08 -17.02
N GLN A 142 -5.81 -6.15 -16.10
CA GLN A 142 -6.74 -7.29 -15.99
C GLN A 142 -7.61 -7.43 -17.25
N GLN A 143 -8.12 -6.33 -17.80
CA GLN A 143 -8.91 -6.37 -19.04
C GLN A 143 -8.10 -6.86 -20.25
N ARG A 144 -6.80 -6.55 -20.32
CA ARG A 144 -5.90 -7.03 -21.38
C ARG A 144 -5.53 -8.51 -21.26
N GLN A 145 -5.74 -9.11 -20.09
CA GLN A 145 -5.47 -10.53 -19.82
C GLN A 145 -6.70 -11.44 -19.99
N ARG A 146 -7.90 -10.85 -20.13
CA ARG A 146 -9.14 -11.56 -20.48
C ARG A 146 -9.25 -11.72 -21.98
#